data_AF-A0A0F9BD86-F1
#
_entry.id   AF-A0A0F9BD86-F1
#
_cell.length_a   1.000
_cell.length_b   1.000
_cell.length_c   1.000
_cell.angle_alpha   90.00
_cell.angle_beta   90.00
_cell.angle_gamma   90.00
#
_symmetry.space_group_name_H-M   'P 1'
#
loop_
_entity.id
_entity.type
_entity.pdbx_description
1 polymer ?
#
loop_
_entity_poly.entity_id
_entity_poly.type
_entity_poly.pdbx_seq_one_letter_code
_entity_poly.pdbx_strand_id
1 'polypeptide(L)'
;MTEKMRAMVLSKLGKIESKPLKLTEIDRLKIARPNEILLKIEACGVCHSQLHGIEGDWEDLGIPPGLPTVPGHEVAGTVVEIGKDVTKFKVGDKAGISPLLESCMKCVYCKEGKENLCDSMDVLGESLKGGYSEYVTVTEDFATKLPEDMKPEYAAPLFCAGVTAYKAVKASEPEKNKKIGIFGIGGVGHMAIQFAKLENCDVIAISRKQKHLDVAKK
;
A
#
# COMPACT_ATOMS: atom_id res chain seq x y z
N MET A 1 -30.21 -9.63 1.54
CA MET A 1 -29.71 -8.31 1.98
C MET A 1 -28.21 -8.30 1.78
N THR A 2 -27.63 -7.21 1.29
CA THR A 2 -26.17 -7.09 1.18
C THR A 2 -25.59 -6.99 2.58
N GLU A 3 -24.58 -7.79 2.90
CA GLU A 3 -23.83 -7.62 4.15
C GLU A 3 -23.20 -6.23 4.17
N LYS A 4 -23.11 -5.64 5.36
CA LYS A 4 -22.51 -4.31 5.57
C LYS A 4 -21.10 -4.44 6.14
N MET A 5 -20.29 -3.42 5.93
CA MET A 5 -18.99 -3.25 6.57
C MET A 5 -18.75 -1.78 6.92
N ARG A 6 -17.91 -1.53 7.92
CA ARG A 6 -17.47 -0.20 8.32
C ARG A 6 -16.30 0.25 7.44
N ALA A 7 -16.32 1.52 7.05
CA ALA A 7 -15.22 2.17 6.33
C ALA A 7 -15.11 3.65 6.70
N MET A 8 -13.91 4.22 6.56
CA MET A 8 -13.68 5.66 6.64
C MET A 8 -13.91 6.27 5.25
N VAL A 9 -15.09 6.82 5.02
CA VAL A 9 -15.50 7.36 3.72
C VAL A 9 -15.13 8.84 3.62
N LEU A 10 -14.51 9.21 2.48
CA LEU A 10 -14.29 10.59 2.07
C LEU A 10 -15.35 10.97 1.03
N SER A 11 -16.29 11.84 1.40
CA SER A 11 -17.32 12.35 0.47
C SER A 11 -17.01 13.73 -0.11
N LYS A 12 -16.07 14.45 0.51
CA LYS A 12 -15.59 15.77 0.10
C LYS A 12 -14.15 15.93 0.56
N LEU A 13 -13.30 16.49 -0.30
CA LEU A 13 -11.93 16.85 0.04
C LEU A 13 -11.90 17.92 1.14
N GLY A 14 -10.86 17.90 1.96
CA GLY A 14 -10.65 18.94 2.95
C GLY A 14 -9.51 18.66 3.89
N LYS A 15 -9.03 19.71 4.54
CA LYS A 15 -7.97 19.62 5.56
C LYS A 15 -8.34 18.61 6.65
N ILE A 16 -7.38 17.81 7.10
CA ILE A 16 -7.63 16.74 8.05
C ILE A 16 -8.19 17.25 9.39
N GLU A 17 -7.88 18.49 9.78
CA GLU A 17 -8.42 19.14 10.98
C GLU A 17 -9.95 19.32 10.90
N SER A 18 -10.52 19.40 9.69
CA SER A 18 -11.98 19.43 9.50
C SER A 18 -12.65 18.05 9.64
N LYS A 19 -11.86 16.99 9.85
CA LYS A 19 -12.31 15.60 9.95
C LYS A 19 -13.17 15.18 8.75
N PRO A 20 -12.63 15.27 7.52
CA PRO A 20 -13.39 15.03 6.29
C PRO A 20 -13.80 13.55 6.14
N LEU A 21 -13.02 12.62 6.70
CA LEU A 21 -13.34 11.20 6.75
C LEU A 21 -14.42 10.90 7.78
N LYS A 22 -15.47 10.18 7.36
CA LYS A 22 -16.58 9.76 8.22
C LYS A 22 -16.64 8.23 8.30
N LEU A 23 -16.65 7.71 9.53
CA LEU A 23 -16.97 6.30 9.77
C LEU A 23 -18.40 6.04 9.29
N THR A 24 -18.54 5.17 8.30
CA THR A 24 -19.79 4.90 7.60
C THR A 24 -19.97 3.41 7.39
N GLU A 25 -21.21 2.92 7.48
CA GLU A 25 -21.55 1.57 7.04
C GLU A 25 -21.84 1.56 5.55
N ILE A 26 -21.04 0.83 4.79
CA ILE A 26 -21.18 0.63 3.34
C ILE A 26 -21.47 -0.83 3.03
N ASP A 27 -21.86 -1.13 1.80
CA ASP A 27 -21.99 -2.52 1.36
C ASP A 27 -20.62 -3.22 1.42
N ARG A 28 -20.59 -4.41 2.02
CA ARG A 28 -19.40 -5.24 2.07
C ARG A 28 -19.02 -5.65 0.64
N LEU A 29 -17.74 -5.48 0.31
CA LEU A 29 -17.21 -5.93 -0.98
C LEU A 29 -17.31 -7.45 -1.10
N LYS A 30 -17.61 -7.91 -2.32
CA LYS A 30 -17.77 -9.32 -2.65
C LYS A 30 -16.89 -9.65 -3.85
N ILE A 31 -16.54 -10.91 -3.98
CA ILE A 31 -15.86 -11.44 -5.15
C ILE A 31 -16.75 -11.21 -6.37
N ALA A 32 -16.26 -10.38 -7.30
CA ALA A 32 -16.95 -10.06 -8.55
C ALA A 32 -16.35 -10.86 -9.72
N ARG A 33 -15.06 -11.20 -9.63
CA ARG A 33 -14.33 -11.96 -10.65
C ARG A 33 -13.79 -13.27 -10.10
N PRO A 34 -13.68 -14.32 -10.94
CA PRO A 34 -13.33 -15.64 -10.45
C PRO A 34 -11.88 -15.78 -9.97
N ASN A 35 -11.00 -14.84 -10.30
CA ASN A 35 -9.60 -14.80 -9.84
C ASN A 35 -9.37 -13.79 -8.69
N GLU A 36 -10.44 -13.30 -8.06
CA GLU A 36 -10.34 -12.41 -6.89
C GLU A 36 -10.26 -13.18 -5.58
N ILE A 37 -9.58 -12.57 -4.61
CA ILE A 37 -9.63 -12.92 -3.20
C ILE A 37 -10.35 -11.81 -2.42
N LEU A 38 -11.06 -12.18 -1.36
CA LEU A 38 -11.59 -11.24 -0.38
C LEU A 38 -10.71 -11.30 0.86
N LEU A 39 -10.12 -10.16 1.21
CA LEU A 39 -9.27 -10.02 2.38
C LEU A 39 -10.05 -9.35 3.50
N LYS A 40 -10.05 -9.94 4.69
CA LYS A 40 -10.41 -9.24 5.94
C LYS A 40 -9.18 -8.47 6.39
N ILE A 41 -9.31 -7.16 6.47
CA ILE A 41 -8.20 -6.26 6.81
C ILE A 41 -7.95 -6.35 8.31
N GLU A 42 -6.70 -6.61 8.68
CA GLU A 42 -6.27 -6.66 10.09
C GLU A 42 -5.40 -5.44 10.43
N ALA A 43 -4.64 -4.94 9.45
CA ALA A 43 -3.89 -3.70 9.56
C ALA A 43 -3.89 -2.95 8.21
N CYS A 44 -3.96 -1.62 8.30
CA CYS A 44 -3.69 -0.73 7.18
C CYS A 44 -2.71 0.35 7.65
N GLY A 45 -1.60 0.51 6.96
CA GLY A 45 -0.66 1.58 7.22
C GLY A 45 -1.18 2.95 6.78
N VAL A 46 -0.57 4.01 7.33
CA VAL A 46 -0.98 5.40 7.09
C VAL A 46 0.17 6.15 6.43
N CYS A 47 0.02 6.43 5.13
CA CYS A 47 1.01 7.16 4.36
C CYS A 47 0.65 8.64 4.20
N HIS A 48 1.67 9.49 4.08
CA HIS A 48 1.48 10.91 3.80
C HIS A 48 0.85 11.16 2.41
N SER A 49 1.04 10.25 1.45
CA SER A 49 0.38 10.33 0.15
C SER A 49 -1.14 10.26 0.24
N GLN A 50 -1.71 9.60 1.26
CA GLN A 50 -3.15 9.64 1.49
C GLN A 50 -3.62 11.00 2.00
N LEU A 51 -2.77 11.73 2.73
CA LEU A 51 -3.10 13.09 3.16
C LEU A 51 -3.24 14.01 1.95
N HIS A 52 -2.33 13.93 0.97
CA HIS A 52 -2.42 14.69 -0.27
C HIS A 52 -3.75 14.47 -1.01
N GLY A 53 -4.19 13.20 -1.13
CA GLY A 53 -5.49 12.88 -1.74
C GLY A 53 -6.69 13.34 -0.91
N ILE A 54 -6.62 13.25 0.43
CA ILE A 54 -7.72 13.67 1.31
C ILE A 54 -7.87 15.19 1.35
N GLU A 55 -6.75 15.92 1.40
CA GLU A 55 -6.72 17.38 1.53
C GLU A 55 -6.85 18.11 0.19
N GLY A 56 -6.68 17.40 -0.93
CA GLY A 56 -6.85 17.93 -2.28
C GLY A 56 -5.59 18.51 -2.91
N ASP A 57 -4.40 18.23 -2.35
CA ASP A 57 -3.13 18.68 -2.93
C ASP A 57 -2.90 18.15 -4.36
N TRP A 58 -3.55 17.03 -4.71
CA TRP A 58 -3.49 16.38 -6.01
C TRP A 58 -4.81 16.45 -6.79
N GLU A 59 -5.75 17.32 -6.39
CA GLU A 59 -7.03 17.49 -7.11
C GLU A 59 -6.82 17.89 -8.57
N ASP A 60 -5.86 18.79 -8.84
CA ASP A 60 -5.50 19.21 -10.20
C ASP A 60 -4.87 18.09 -11.05
N LEU A 61 -4.37 17.03 -10.40
CA LEU A 61 -3.89 15.79 -11.05
C LEU A 61 -5.01 14.75 -11.21
N GLY A 62 -6.22 15.05 -10.76
CA GLY A 62 -7.37 14.15 -10.77
C GLY A 62 -7.32 13.08 -9.69
N ILE A 63 -6.68 13.33 -8.54
CA ILE A 63 -6.57 12.37 -7.44
C ILE A 63 -7.27 12.92 -6.18
N PRO A 64 -8.27 12.20 -5.62
CA PRO A 64 -8.83 10.96 -6.13
C PRO A 64 -9.64 11.17 -7.42
N PRO A 65 -9.79 10.13 -8.28
CA PRO A 65 -10.52 10.22 -9.54
C PRO A 65 -12.03 10.44 -9.35
N GLY A 66 -12.55 10.16 -8.16
CA GLY A 66 -13.95 10.39 -7.83
C GLY A 66 -14.24 10.32 -6.34
N LEU A 67 -15.39 10.86 -5.96
CA LEU A 67 -15.95 10.80 -4.62
C LEU A 67 -17.36 10.19 -4.69
N PRO A 68 -17.79 9.42 -3.67
CA PRO A 68 -17.05 9.07 -2.45
C PRO A 68 -15.93 8.04 -2.70
N THR A 69 -14.87 8.10 -1.89
CA THR A 69 -13.77 7.12 -1.86
C THR A 69 -13.52 6.63 -0.44
N VAL A 70 -12.85 5.48 -0.30
CA VAL A 70 -12.29 5.00 0.97
C VAL A 70 -10.77 5.01 0.81
N PRO A 71 -10.02 5.86 1.54
CA PRO A 71 -8.55 5.85 1.48
C PRO A 71 -7.91 4.61 2.12
N GLY A 72 -6.59 4.49 1.97
CA GLY A 72 -5.70 3.48 2.57
C GLY A 72 -5.17 2.51 1.52
N HIS A 73 -3.83 2.35 1.44
CA HIS A 73 -3.18 1.52 0.41
C HIS A 73 -2.02 0.64 0.93
N GLU A 74 -1.99 0.43 2.24
CA GLU A 74 -0.94 -0.35 2.93
C GLU A 74 -1.59 -1.52 3.65
N VAL A 75 -2.27 -2.40 2.92
CA VAL A 75 -3.18 -3.39 3.52
C VAL A 75 -2.45 -4.68 3.84
N ALA A 76 -2.72 -5.22 5.04
CA ALA A 76 -2.36 -6.58 5.43
C ALA A 76 -3.53 -7.24 6.18
N GLY A 77 -3.77 -8.52 5.93
CA GLY A 77 -4.83 -9.27 6.59
C GLY A 77 -4.96 -10.71 6.13
N THR A 78 -6.13 -11.30 6.33
CA THR A 78 -6.39 -12.72 6.09
C THR A 78 -7.40 -12.92 4.97
N VAL A 79 -7.13 -13.87 4.09
CA VAL A 79 -8.03 -14.29 3.02
C VAL A 79 -9.23 -15.02 3.63
N VAL A 80 -10.43 -14.49 3.43
CA VAL A 80 -11.68 -15.05 3.98
C VAL A 80 -12.59 -15.66 2.90
N GLU A 81 -12.36 -15.34 1.64
CA GLU A 81 -13.08 -15.89 0.49
C GLU A 81 -12.15 -15.89 -0.73
N ILE A 82 -12.31 -16.86 -1.62
CA ILE A 82 -11.58 -16.94 -2.89
C ILE A 82 -12.52 -17.25 -4.04
N GLY A 83 -12.23 -16.70 -5.22
CA GLY A 83 -12.93 -17.01 -6.45
C GLY A 83 -12.53 -18.39 -6.97
N LYS A 84 -13.38 -18.94 -7.85
CA LYS A 84 -13.22 -20.31 -8.39
C LYS A 84 -11.95 -20.56 -9.21
N ASP A 85 -11.35 -19.50 -9.75
CA ASP A 85 -10.16 -19.57 -10.60
C ASP A 85 -8.89 -19.13 -9.85
N VAL A 86 -8.97 -18.87 -8.53
CA VAL A 86 -7.80 -18.54 -7.69
C VAL A 86 -6.94 -19.77 -7.48
N THR A 87 -5.63 -19.63 -7.69
CA THR A 87 -4.66 -20.74 -7.60
C THR A 87 -3.51 -20.49 -6.62
N LYS A 88 -3.16 -19.22 -6.40
CA LYS A 88 -2.06 -18.79 -5.53
C LYS A 88 -2.48 -18.81 -4.07
N PHE A 89 -3.74 -18.55 -3.73
CA PHE A 89 -4.20 -18.40 -2.34
C PHE A 89 -5.24 -19.44 -1.93
N LYS A 90 -5.33 -19.69 -0.62
CA LYS A 90 -6.44 -20.39 0.03
C LYS A 90 -7.01 -19.55 1.17
N VAL A 91 -8.25 -19.84 1.57
CA VAL A 91 -8.85 -19.24 2.78
C VAL A 91 -7.97 -19.54 3.99
N GLY A 92 -7.72 -18.51 4.80
CA GLY A 92 -6.81 -18.54 5.94
C GLY A 92 -5.39 -18.09 5.64
N ASP A 93 -4.99 -17.98 4.37
CA ASP A 93 -3.68 -17.39 4.03
C ASP A 93 -3.64 -15.92 4.46
N LYS A 94 -2.47 -15.48 4.91
CA LYS A 94 -2.19 -14.05 5.12
C LYS A 94 -1.71 -13.42 3.83
N ALA A 95 -2.22 -12.24 3.50
CA ALA A 95 -1.82 -11.50 2.33
C ALA A 95 -1.74 -10.01 2.63
N GLY A 96 -1.02 -9.28 1.78
CA GLY A 96 -1.15 -7.84 1.72
C GLY A 96 -1.16 -7.32 0.30
N ILE A 97 -1.53 -6.05 0.18
CA ILE A 97 -1.90 -5.40 -1.07
C ILE A 97 -1.18 -4.05 -1.12
N SER A 98 -0.39 -3.89 -2.17
CA SER A 98 0.30 -2.63 -2.51
C SER A 98 -0.68 -1.63 -3.14
N PRO A 99 -0.29 -0.36 -3.34
CA PRO A 99 -1.14 0.63 -4.01
C PRO A 99 -1.66 0.22 -5.38
N LEU A 100 -0.89 -0.54 -6.16
CA LEU A 100 -1.32 -1.01 -7.47
C LEU A 100 -2.34 -2.16 -7.30
N LEU A 101 -3.62 -1.84 -7.49
CA LEU A 101 -4.73 -2.77 -7.31
C LEU A 101 -5.00 -3.59 -8.58
N GLU A 102 -4.80 -2.98 -9.74
CA GLU A 102 -4.96 -3.61 -11.05
C GLU A 102 -4.11 -2.91 -12.12
N SER A 103 -3.82 -3.63 -13.20
CA SER A 103 -3.28 -3.08 -14.44
C SER A 103 -3.85 -3.84 -15.63
N CYS A 104 -3.64 -3.34 -16.87
CA CYS A 104 -4.22 -3.98 -18.05
C CYS A 104 -3.58 -5.33 -18.43
N MET A 105 -2.44 -5.69 -17.83
CA MET A 105 -1.69 -6.94 -18.05
C MET A 105 -1.28 -7.23 -19.51
N LYS A 106 -1.43 -6.27 -20.43
CA LYS A 106 -1.22 -6.48 -21.89
C LYS A 106 -0.38 -5.41 -22.58
N CYS A 107 -0.21 -4.23 -22.00
CA CYS A 107 0.62 -3.17 -22.58
C CYS A 107 2.12 -3.50 -22.45
N VAL A 108 2.97 -2.71 -23.10
CA VAL A 108 4.43 -2.88 -23.05
C VAL A 108 4.96 -2.86 -21.62
N TYR A 109 4.48 -1.93 -20.78
CA TYR A 109 4.91 -1.83 -19.39
C TYR A 109 4.55 -3.06 -18.57
N CYS A 110 3.32 -3.55 -18.70
CA CYS A 110 2.89 -4.76 -17.98
C CYS A 110 3.67 -6.00 -18.42
N LYS A 111 3.95 -6.13 -19.73
CA LYS A 111 4.74 -7.26 -20.26
C LYS A 111 6.20 -7.25 -19.80
N GLU A 112 6.72 -6.09 -19.41
CA GLU A 112 8.07 -5.92 -18.88
C GLU A 112 8.15 -5.94 -17.34
N GLY A 113 7.05 -6.23 -16.64
CA GLY A 113 7.02 -6.19 -15.16
C GLY A 113 7.11 -4.76 -14.59
N LYS A 114 6.60 -3.78 -15.35
CA LYS A 114 6.52 -2.35 -15.00
C LYS A 114 5.06 -1.87 -14.95
N GLU A 115 4.15 -2.73 -14.50
CA GLU A 115 2.72 -2.47 -14.41
C GLU A 115 2.35 -1.19 -13.63
N ASN A 116 3.24 -0.69 -12.77
CA ASN A 116 3.13 0.61 -12.11
C ASN A 116 3.19 1.82 -13.08
N LEU A 117 3.50 1.61 -14.36
CA LEU A 117 3.49 2.60 -15.43
C LEU A 117 2.31 2.40 -16.38
N CYS A 118 1.35 1.54 -16.03
CA CYS A 118 0.18 1.26 -16.86
C CYS A 118 -0.81 2.44 -16.84
N ASP A 119 -1.15 2.98 -18.02
CA ASP A 119 -2.17 4.03 -18.16
C ASP A 119 -3.59 3.62 -17.75
N SER A 120 -3.83 2.32 -17.58
CA SER A 120 -5.11 1.77 -17.13
C SER A 120 -5.00 1.11 -15.75
N MET A 121 -4.06 1.57 -14.92
CA MET A 121 -3.94 1.07 -13.55
C MET A 121 -5.12 1.52 -12.69
N ASP A 122 -5.50 0.66 -11.75
CA ASP A 122 -6.38 1.01 -10.64
C ASP A 122 -5.55 1.07 -9.36
N VAL A 123 -5.87 2.04 -8.49
CA VAL A 123 -5.09 2.33 -7.28
C VAL A 123 -5.95 2.08 -6.06
N LEU A 124 -5.45 1.25 -5.16
CA LEU A 124 -6.06 0.97 -3.87
C LEU A 124 -6.15 2.28 -3.07
N GLY A 125 -7.33 2.58 -2.52
CA GLY A 125 -7.56 3.81 -1.76
C GLY A 125 -8.07 5.00 -2.58
N GLU A 126 -8.24 4.84 -3.90
CA GLU A 126 -8.76 5.88 -4.80
C GLU A 126 -10.20 5.61 -5.29
N SER A 127 -10.81 4.54 -4.79
CA SER A 127 -12.22 4.19 -4.98
C SER A 127 -12.84 3.71 -3.65
N LEU A 128 -14.04 3.11 -3.69
CA LEU A 128 -14.58 2.43 -2.51
C LEU A 128 -13.77 1.18 -2.10
N LYS A 129 -12.81 0.75 -2.92
CA LYS A 129 -11.80 -0.25 -2.55
C LYS A 129 -10.61 0.46 -1.89
N GLY A 130 -10.59 0.48 -0.57
CA GLY A 130 -9.51 1.07 0.20
C GLY A 130 -9.27 0.39 1.54
N GLY A 131 -8.07 0.59 2.07
CA GLY A 131 -7.58 -0.06 3.26
C GLY A 131 -8.17 0.44 4.58
N TYR A 132 -8.79 1.62 4.61
CA TYR A 132 -9.52 2.11 5.77
C TYR A 132 -10.96 1.54 5.80
N SER A 133 -11.08 0.24 5.58
CA SER A 133 -12.32 -0.54 5.64
C SER A 133 -12.06 -1.89 6.30
N GLU A 134 -13.12 -2.66 6.57
CA GLU A 134 -12.97 -4.00 7.17
C GLU A 134 -12.61 -5.08 6.14
N TYR A 135 -12.94 -4.89 4.87
CA TYR A 135 -12.72 -5.87 3.80
C TYR A 135 -12.35 -5.20 2.48
N VAL A 136 -11.49 -5.86 1.71
CA VAL A 136 -11.15 -5.44 0.34
C VAL A 136 -11.02 -6.64 -0.59
N THR A 137 -11.37 -6.45 -1.87
CA THR A 137 -11.15 -7.45 -2.92
C THR A 137 -10.04 -7.02 -3.86
N VAL A 138 -9.25 -8.00 -4.30
CA VAL A 138 -8.16 -7.84 -5.26
C VAL A 138 -7.99 -9.12 -6.06
N THR A 139 -7.50 -9.04 -7.30
CA THR A 139 -7.12 -10.25 -8.03
C THR A 139 -5.84 -10.83 -7.43
N GLU A 140 -5.70 -12.16 -7.46
CA GLU A 140 -4.55 -12.83 -6.85
C GLU A 140 -3.19 -12.40 -7.43
N ASP A 141 -3.17 -11.79 -8.61
CA ASP A 141 -1.97 -11.25 -9.24
C ASP A 141 -1.41 -10.00 -8.56
N PHE A 142 -2.25 -9.22 -7.88
CA PHE A 142 -1.85 -7.99 -7.18
C PHE A 142 -1.84 -8.15 -5.65
N ALA A 143 -2.04 -9.37 -5.16
CA ALA A 143 -1.87 -9.73 -3.76
C ALA A 143 -0.52 -10.43 -3.52
N THR A 144 0.11 -10.14 -2.39
CA THR A 144 1.36 -10.79 -1.97
C THR A 144 1.11 -11.63 -0.72
N LYS A 145 1.53 -12.90 -0.74
CA LYS A 145 1.51 -13.75 0.46
C LYS A 145 2.45 -13.23 1.53
N LEU A 146 1.98 -13.25 2.77
CA LEU A 146 2.82 -12.97 3.93
C LEU A 146 3.40 -14.28 4.49
N PRO A 147 4.63 -14.25 5.05
CA PRO A 147 5.13 -15.34 5.88
C PRO A 147 4.17 -15.65 7.04
N GLU A 148 4.08 -16.91 7.46
CA GLU A 148 3.13 -17.34 8.51
C GLU A 148 3.28 -16.55 9.83
N ASP A 149 4.53 -16.29 10.22
CA ASP A 149 4.91 -15.59 11.45
C ASP A 149 4.86 -14.07 11.33
N MET A 150 4.70 -13.54 10.12
CA MET A 150 4.58 -12.10 9.90
C MET A 150 3.26 -11.58 10.48
N LYS A 151 3.36 -10.58 11.35
CA LYS A 151 2.16 -9.90 11.90
C LYS A 151 1.68 -8.81 10.92
N PRO A 152 0.35 -8.67 10.71
CA PRO A 152 -0.19 -7.68 9.78
C PRO A 152 0.27 -6.25 10.06
N GLU A 153 0.35 -5.84 11.34
CA GLU A 153 0.77 -4.49 11.73
C GLU A 153 2.23 -4.16 11.36
N TYR A 154 3.08 -5.19 11.23
CA TYR A 154 4.45 -5.03 10.73
C TYR A 154 4.54 -5.17 9.21
N ALA A 155 3.66 -5.96 8.61
CA ALA A 155 3.60 -6.15 7.15
C ALA A 155 3.04 -4.93 6.42
N ALA A 156 1.98 -4.30 6.94
CA ALA A 156 1.25 -3.23 6.29
C ALA A 156 2.18 -2.11 5.76
N PRO A 157 3.09 -1.53 6.58
CA PRO A 157 4.03 -0.50 6.10
C PRO A 157 4.98 -0.94 4.98
N LEU A 158 5.20 -2.24 4.80
CA LEU A 158 6.06 -2.76 3.73
C LEU A 158 5.41 -2.61 2.35
N PHE A 159 4.09 -2.53 2.27
CA PHE A 159 3.33 -2.45 1.01
C PHE A 159 3.35 -1.07 0.36
N CYS A 160 3.83 -0.03 1.05
CA CYS A 160 4.16 1.26 0.43
C CYS A 160 5.59 1.65 0.78
N ALA A 161 5.85 2.06 2.02
CA ALA A 161 7.15 2.58 2.42
C ALA A 161 8.28 1.56 2.22
N GLY A 162 8.02 0.28 2.53
CA GLY A 162 9.02 -0.80 2.39
C GLY A 162 9.36 -1.09 0.93
N VAL A 163 8.37 -1.35 0.06
CA VAL A 163 8.62 -1.63 -1.35
C VAL A 163 9.25 -0.44 -2.07
N THR A 164 8.83 0.80 -1.75
CA THR A 164 9.47 2.02 -2.25
C THR A 164 10.92 2.12 -1.80
N ALA A 165 11.19 1.90 -0.51
CA ALA A 165 12.56 1.93 0.03
C ALA A 165 13.44 0.86 -0.60
N TYR A 166 12.94 -0.38 -0.71
CA TYR A 166 13.65 -1.49 -1.33
C TYR A 166 13.99 -1.18 -2.79
N LYS A 167 13.00 -0.73 -3.58
CA LYS A 167 13.22 -0.40 -4.99
C LYS A 167 14.22 0.75 -5.15
N ALA A 168 14.16 1.77 -4.30
CA ALA A 168 15.13 2.88 -4.29
C ALA A 168 16.56 2.39 -4.00
N VAL A 169 16.72 1.51 -3.01
CA VAL A 169 18.02 0.90 -2.70
C VAL A 169 18.51 0.05 -3.86
N LYS A 170 17.68 -0.82 -4.46
CA LYS A 170 18.09 -1.61 -5.64
C LYS A 170 18.45 -0.74 -6.84
N ALA A 171 17.72 0.35 -7.08
CA ALA A 171 18.02 1.30 -8.15
C ALA A 171 19.35 2.07 -7.93
N SER A 172 19.82 2.14 -6.68
CA SER A 172 21.15 2.67 -6.37
C SER A 172 22.28 1.65 -6.62
N GLU A 173 21.96 0.45 -7.12
CA GLU A 173 22.90 -0.64 -7.41
C GLU A 173 23.78 -0.95 -6.20
N PRO A 174 23.18 -1.46 -5.11
CA PRO A 174 23.87 -1.63 -3.85
C PRO A 174 24.90 -2.75 -4.00
N GLU A 175 26.08 -2.54 -3.43
CA GLU A 175 27.15 -3.52 -3.36
C GLU A 175 27.90 -3.36 -2.04
N LYS A 176 28.64 -4.41 -1.65
CA LYS A 176 29.40 -4.42 -0.40
C LYS A 176 30.34 -3.21 -0.32
N ASN A 177 30.30 -2.51 0.81
CA ASN A 177 31.08 -1.31 1.12
C ASN A 177 30.80 -0.08 0.23
N LYS A 178 29.83 -0.12 -0.70
CA LYS A 178 29.41 1.08 -1.43
C LYS A 178 28.76 2.05 -0.47
N LYS A 179 29.08 3.34 -0.62
CA LYS A 179 28.50 4.41 0.19
C LYS A 179 27.16 4.83 -0.39
N ILE A 180 26.10 4.78 0.41
CA ILE A 180 24.75 5.23 0.04
C ILE A 180 24.31 6.34 0.99
N GLY A 181 24.02 7.52 0.44
CA GLY A 181 23.45 8.65 1.18
C GLY A 181 21.93 8.61 1.19
N ILE A 182 21.31 8.64 2.38
CA ILE A 182 19.85 8.64 2.57
C ILE A 182 19.43 9.98 3.15
N PHE A 183 18.71 10.77 2.33
CA PHE A 183 18.20 12.08 2.69
C PHE A 183 16.77 11.98 3.24
N GLY A 184 16.62 12.21 4.53
CA GLY A 184 15.34 12.17 5.25
C GLY A 184 15.03 10.80 5.85
N ILE A 185 15.04 10.71 7.18
CA ILE A 185 14.82 9.44 7.92
C ILE A 185 13.38 9.42 8.48
N GLY A 186 12.41 9.39 7.55
CA GLY A 186 10.99 9.19 7.84
C GLY A 186 10.54 7.74 7.63
N GLY A 187 9.27 7.52 7.28
CA GLY A 187 8.71 6.20 7.01
C GLY A 187 9.49 5.40 5.96
N VAL A 188 9.78 6.00 4.80
CA VAL A 188 10.58 5.34 3.76
C VAL A 188 12.07 5.26 4.14
N GLY A 189 12.63 6.38 4.61
CA GLY A 189 14.08 6.50 4.84
C GLY A 189 14.64 5.54 5.87
N HIS A 190 13.93 5.29 6.98
CA HIS A 190 14.42 4.33 7.99
C HIS A 190 14.40 2.88 7.48
N MET A 191 13.51 2.53 6.56
CA MET A 191 13.51 1.21 5.90
C MET A 191 14.61 1.14 4.85
N ALA A 192 14.86 2.22 4.10
CA ALA A 192 15.94 2.28 3.12
C ALA A 192 17.32 2.08 3.78
N ILE A 193 17.53 2.60 5.00
CA ILE A 193 18.73 2.31 5.78
C ILE A 193 18.87 0.80 6.00
N GLN A 194 17.81 0.15 6.50
CA GLN A 194 17.83 -1.29 6.79
C GLN A 194 18.12 -2.11 5.52
N PHE A 195 17.44 -1.83 4.40
CA PHE A 195 17.69 -2.52 3.13
C PHE A 195 19.12 -2.32 2.61
N ALA A 196 19.66 -1.09 2.68
CA ALA A 196 21.04 -0.84 2.29
C ALA A 196 22.05 -1.57 3.21
N LYS A 197 21.77 -1.66 4.52
CA LYS A 197 22.59 -2.42 5.46
C LYS A 197 22.56 -3.93 5.18
N LEU A 198 21.42 -4.49 4.79
CA LEU A 198 21.31 -5.90 4.40
C LEU A 198 22.16 -6.23 3.16
N GLU A 199 22.35 -5.26 2.26
CA GLU A 199 23.23 -5.36 1.08
C GLU A 199 24.72 -5.07 1.43
N ASN A 200 25.06 -4.93 2.71
CA ASN A 200 26.40 -4.61 3.21
C ASN A 200 26.96 -3.26 2.73
N CYS A 201 26.10 -2.27 2.48
CA CYS A 201 26.53 -0.92 2.14
C CYS A 201 26.94 -0.10 3.39
N ASP A 202 27.75 0.94 3.13
CA ASP A 202 28.08 1.99 4.08
C ASP A 202 27.05 3.12 3.98
N VAL A 203 26.18 3.22 4.99
CA VAL A 203 25.03 4.14 4.94
C VAL A 203 25.35 5.47 5.62
N ILE A 204 25.11 6.57 4.91
CA ILE A 204 25.20 7.93 5.43
C ILE A 204 23.78 8.49 5.58
N ALA A 205 23.30 8.62 6.82
CA ALA A 205 21.97 9.17 7.11
C ALA A 205 22.02 10.70 7.27
N ILE A 206 21.17 11.40 6.53
CA ILE A 206 21.10 12.86 6.51
C ILE A 206 19.69 13.30 6.90
N SER A 207 19.55 14.10 7.96
CA SER A 207 18.25 14.63 8.38
C SER A 207 18.39 15.98 9.06
N ARG A 208 17.30 16.77 9.04
CA ARG A 208 17.21 18.08 9.69
C ARG A 208 16.91 18.01 11.20
N LYS A 209 16.47 16.85 11.70
CA LYS A 209 16.01 16.69 13.09
C LYS A 209 16.82 15.61 13.79
N GLN A 210 17.35 15.90 14.98
CA GLN A 210 18.14 14.94 15.76
C GLN A 210 17.38 13.64 16.02
N LYS A 211 16.10 13.73 16.40
CA LYS A 211 15.25 12.55 16.63
C LYS A 211 15.18 11.57 15.44
N HIS A 212 15.31 12.05 14.21
CA HIS A 212 15.31 11.20 13.01
C HIS A 212 16.69 10.54 12.80
N LEU A 213 17.77 11.25 13.13
CA LEU A 213 19.12 10.68 13.14
C LEU A 213 19.28 9.61 14.25
N ASP A 214 18.59 9.77 15.38
CA ASP A 214 18.61 8.78 16.45
C ASP A 214 17.90 7.49 16.04
N VAL A 215 16.84 7.56 15.22
CA VAL A 215 16.21 6.38 14.61
C VAL A 215 17.19 5.65 13.70
N ALA A 216 17.99 6.37 12.91
CA ALA A 216 18.96 5.77 11.99
C ALA A 216 20.09 4.98 12.69
N LYS A 217 20.31 5.21 13.99
CA LYS A 217 21.38 4.55 14.77
C LYS A 217 20.91 3.26 15.46
N LYS A 218 19.60 3.00 15.50
CA LYS A 218 19.02 1.78 16.07
C LYS A 218 19.10 0.64 15.08
#